data_AF-A0A8I6A683-F1
#
_entry.id   AF-A0A8I6A683-F1
#
_cell.length_a   1.000
_cell.length_b   1.000
_cell.length_c   1.000
_cell.angle_alpha   90.00
_cell.angle_beta   90.00
_cell.angle_gamma   90.00
#
_symmetry.space_group_name_H-M   'P 1'
#
loop_
_entity.id
_entity.type
_entity.pdbx_description
1 polymer ?
#
loop_
_entity_poly.entity_id
_entity_poly.type
_entity_poly.pdbx_seq_one_letter_code
_entity_poly.pdbx_strand_id
1 'polypeptide(L)'
;HPGTGAASSTKHFQLNHWQNPIPFPELFDGDMDKLPEFILQTGSYVYVDEKTFRTDKLKVLFLITRLKGRALQWAMPYIKTDSSLLYDYSCFLNEMKEEFGLGGG
;
A
#
# COMPACT_ATOMS: atom_id res chain seq x y z
N HIS A 1 29.20 -29.45 11.86
CA HIS A 1 28.83 -28.03 11.79
C HIS A 1 29.30 -27.45 10.46
N PRO A 2 28.61 -26.48 9.84
CA PRO A 2 27.20 -26.10 10.03
C PRO A 2 26.43 -25.93 8.69
N GLY A 3 25.13 -26.19 8.73
CA GLY A 3 24.19 -25.64 7.77
C GLY A 3 23.68 -24.29 8.28
N THR A 4 23.90 -23.21 7.53
CA THR A 4 23.15 -21.95 7.69
C THR A 4 23.29 -21.13 6.40
N GLY A 5 22.32 -21.27 5.51
CA GLY A 5 22.25 -20.57 4.22
C GLY A 5 20.92 -19.87 4.01
N ALA A 6 20.27 -19.38 5.08
CA ALA A 6 19.04 -18.61 5.00
C ALA A 6 19.32 -17.11 5.18
N ALA A 7 20.09 -16.52 4.26
CA ALA A 7 20.37 -15.07 4.27
C ALA A 7 20.24 -14.39 2.90
N SER A 8 19.66 -15.05 1.89
CA SER A 8 19.57 -14.48 0.54
C SER A 8 18.27 -13.73 0.21
N SER A 9 17.27 -13.71 1.10
CA SER A 9 15.95 -13.13 0.74
C SER A 9 15.81 -11.62 1.04
N THR A 10 16.70 -11.00 1.81
CA THR A 10 16.54 -9.59 2.24
C THR A 10 17.14 -8.57 1.26
N LYS A 11 17.95 -8.99 0.29
CA LYS A 11 18.68 -8.07 -0.61
C LYS A 11 17.80 -7.43 -1.69
N HIS A 12 16.77 -8.14 -2.17
CA HIS A 12 15.96 -7.63 -3.28
C HIS A 12 14.99 -6.52 -2.83
N PHE A 13 14.46 -6.60 -1.60
CA PHE A 13 13.61 -5.54 -1.05
C PHE A 13 14.35 -4.21 -0.84
N GLN A 14 15.66 -4.27 -0.57
CA GLN A 14 16.47 -3.07 -0.34
C GLN A 14 16.90 -2.38 -1.65
N LEU A 15 17.07 -3.08 -2.76
CA LEU A 15 17.55 -2.40 -3.99
C LEU A 15 16.54 -1.36 -4.53
N ASN A 16 15.24 -1.57 -4.32
CA ASN A 16 14.24 -0.62 -4.81
C ASN A 16 14.19 0.69 -4.00
N HIS A 17 14.62 0.70 -2.73
CA HIS A 17 14.62 1.94 -1.95
C HIS A 17 15.69 2.92 -2.42
N TRP A 18 16.71 2.47 -3.15
CA TRP A 18 17.76 3.37 -3.63
C TRP A 18 17.34 4.21 -4.84
N GLN A 19 16.20 3.91 -5.47
CA GLN A 19 15.70 4.67 -6.62
C GLN A 19 14.68 5.74 -6.21
N ASN A 20 13.91 5.50 -5.15
CA ASN A 20 12.91 6.46 -4.69
C ASN A 20 13.42 7.23 -3.46
N PRO A 21 13.69 8.55 -3.58
CA PRO A 21 14.10 9.38 -2.44
C PRO A 21 12.98 9.57 -1.40
N ILE A 22 11.74 9.19 -1.70
CA ILE A 22 10.62 9.27 -0.76
C ILE A 22 10.73 8.12 0.25
N PRO A 23 10.65 8.41 1.57
CA PRO A 23 10.59 7.37 2.59
C PRO A 23 9.49 6.35 2.30
N PHE A 24 9.78 5.08 2.55
CA PHE A 24 8.80 4.03 2.35
C PHE A 24 7.59 4.27 3.29
N PRO A 25 6.34 4.27 2.79
CA PRO A 25 5.18 4.63 3.60
C PRO A 25 4.96 3.71 4.79
N GLU A 26 4.45 4.27 5.87
CA GLU A 26 4.11 3.53 7.07
C GLU A 26 2.88 2.62 6.85
N LEU A 27 2.71 1.68 7.78
CA LEU A 27 1.53 0.80 7.79
C LEU A 27 0.32 1.50 8.39
N PHE A 28 -0.82 1.43 7.69
CA PHE A 28 -2.10 1.98 8.12
C PHE A 28 -3.03 0.90 8.68
N ASP A 29 -3.55 1.10 9.90
CA ASP A 29 -4.47 0.18 10.58
C ASP A 29 -5.96 0.55 10.47
N GLY A 30 -6.28 1.75 9.95
CA GLY A 30 -7.64 2.29 9.93
C GLY A 30 -7.86 3.46 10.88
N ASP A 31 -6.80 4.01 11.49
CA ASP A 31 -6.86 5.22 12.31
C ASP A 31 -7.20 6.46 11.46
N MET A 32 -8.41 7.00 11.63
CA MET A 32 -8.93 8.15 10.89
C MET A 32 -8.01 9.37 10.94
N ASP A 33 -7.36 9.62 12.08
CA ASP A 33 -6.49 10.80 12.26
C ASP A 33 -5.22 10.69 11.40
N LYS A 34 -4.82 9.46 11.04
CA LYS A 34 -3.63 9.17 10.23
C LYS A 34 -3.93 8.99 8.75
N LEU A 35 -5.20 8.89 8.36
CA LEU A 35 -5.57 8.67 6.96
C LEU A 35 -5.01 9.76 6.02
N PRO A 36 -5.08 11.07 6.34
CA PRO A 36 -4.52 12.10 5.46
C PRO A 36 -3.01 11.94 5.25
N GLU A 37 -2.28 11.63 6.32
CA GLU A 37 -0.84 11.38 6.26
C GLU A 37 -0.53 10.13 5.43
N PHE A 38 -1.26 9.05 5.64
CA PHE A 38 -1.08 7.80 4.90
C PHE A 38 -1.27 7.99 3.39
N ILE A 39 -2.33 8.71 2.98
CA ILE A 39 -2.60 9.03 1.57
C ILE A 39 -1.47 9.90 1.00
N LEU A 40 -0.97 10.88 1.76
CA LEU A 40 0.14 11.72 1.33
C LEU A 40 1.42 10.90 1.12
N GLN A 41 1.81 10.09 2.10
CA GLN A 41 3.02 9.25 2.02
C GLN A 41 2.96 8.29 0.84
N THR A 42 1.87 7.53 0.70
CA THR A 42 1.71 6.54 -0.39
C THR A 42 1.61 7.20 -1.76
N GLY A 43 0.85 8.31 -1.87
CA GLY A 43 0.72 9.09 -3.09
C GLY A 43 2.06 9.67 -3.55
N SER A 44 2.84 10.26 -2.64
CA SER A 44 4.18 10.78 -2.95
C SER A 44 5.14 9.68 -3.38
N TYR A 45 5.11 8.51 -2.71
CA TYR A 45 5.97 7.39 -3.09
C TYR A 45 5.64 6.88 -4.49
N VAL A 46 4.35 6.68 -4.79
CA VAL A 46 3.87 6.26 -6.11
C VAL A 46 4.22 7.28 -7.20
N TYR A 47 4.09 8.57 -6.91
CA TYR A 47 4.38 9.67 -7.83
C TYR A 47 5.85 9.72 -8.24
N VAL A 48 6.77 9.49 -7.31
CA VAL A 48 8.20 9.54 -7.64
C VAL A 48 8.67 8.27 -8.38
N ASP A 49 8.03 7.12 -8.13
CA ASP A 49 8.33 5.85 -8.79
C ASP A 49 7.27 5.46 -9.83
N GLU A 50 6.82 6.44 -10.63
CA GLU A 50 5.84 6.25 -11.71
C GLU A 50 6.22 5.13 -12.69
N LYS A 51 7.53 4.89 -12.89
CA LYS A 51 8.03 3.81 -13.75
C LYS A 51 7.73 2.42 -13.19
N THR A 52 7.63 2.26 -11.88
CA THR A 52 7.20 1.01 -11.25
C THR A 52 5.68 0.96 -11.20
N PHE A 53 5.02 2.06 -10.84
CA PHE A 53 3.57 2.14 -10.66
C PHE A 53 2.80 2.55 -11.92
N ARG A 54 3.08 1.87 -13.04
CA ARG A 54 2.53 2.22 -14.37
C ARG A 54 1.04 1.99 -14.53
N THR A 55 0.45 1.16 -13.67
CA THR A 55 -0.97 0.82 -13.73
C THR A 55 -1.61 1.10 -12.39
N ASP A 56 -2.89 1.47 -12.43
CA ASP A 56 -3.67 1.69 -11.23
C ASP A 56 -3.75 0.42 -10.37
N LYS A 57 -3.74 -0.77 -10.99
CA LYS A 57 -3.61 -2.03 -10.25
C LYS A 57 -2.35 -2.11 -9.40
N LEU A 58 -1.20 -1.70 -9.92
CA LEU A 58 0.04 -1.71 -9.13
C LEU A 58 -0.02 -0.69 -7.99
N LYS A 59 -0.64 0.47 -8.21
CA LYS A 59 -0.86 1.48 -7.16
C LYS A 59 -1.77 0.92 -6.05
N VAL A 60 -2.91 0.37 -6.41
CA VAL A 60 -3.86 -0.20 -5.43
C VAL A 60 -3.23 -1.37 -4.65
N LEU A 61 -2.55 -2.29 -5.34
CA LEU A 61 -1.86 -3.39 -4.66
C LEU A 61 -0.78 -2.88 -3.71
N PHE A 62 -0.05 -1.83 -4.07
CA PHE A 62 0.92 -1.20 -3.17
C PHE A 62 0.25 -0.64 -1.93
N LEU A 63 -0.84 0.13 -2.07
CA LEU A 63 -1.63 0.62 -0.93
C LEU A 63 -2.06 -0.54 -0.04
N ILE A 64 -2.63 -1.60 -0.62
CA ILE A 64 -3.06 -2.81 0.11
C ILE A 64 -1.90 -3.42 0.90
N THR A 65 -0.68 -3.49 0.33
CA THR A 65 0.48 -4.02 1.07
C THR A 65 0.83 -3.17 2.30
N ARG A 66 0.48 -1.88 2.28
CA ARG A 66 0.67 -0.96 3.40
C ARG A 66 -0.48 -0.97 4.41
N LEU A 67 -1.52 -1.77 4.21
CA LEU A 67 -2.60 -1.93 5.18
C LEU A 67 -2.27 -3.00 6.22
N LYS A 68 -2.74 -2.81 7.44
CA LYS A 68 -2.71 -3.79 8.54
C LYS A 68 -4.04 -3.76 9.31
N GLY A 69 -4.23 -4.68 10.25
CA GLY A 69 -5.37 -4.63 11.17
C GLY A 69 -6.72 -4.52 10.46
N ARG A 70 -7.58 -3.59 10.93
CA ARG A 70 -8.93 -3.35 10.39
C ARG A 70 -8.86 -2.95 8.91
N ALA A 71 -7.94 -2.07 8.54
CA ALA A 71 -7.79 -1.63 7.15
C ALA A 71 -7.48 -2.78 6.18
N LEU A 72 -6.61 -3.71 6.58
CA LEU A 72 -6.34 -4.87 5.73
C LEU A 72 -7.57 -5.81 5.64
N GLN A 73 -8.30 -6.02 6.74
CA GLN A 73 -9.52 -6.83 6.72
C GLN A 73 -10.60 -6.23 5.80
N TRP A 74 -10.74 -4.91 5.79
CA TRP A 74 -11.63 -4.20 4.87
C TRP A 74 -11.24 -4.41 3.39
N ALA A 75 -9.96 -4.46 3.06
CA ALA A 75 -9.51 -4.63 1.67
C ALA A 75 -9.60 -6.09 1.17
N MET A 76 -9.62 -7.08 2.08
CA MET A 76 -9.58 -8.50 1.73
C MET A 76 -10.69 -8.97 0.77
N PRO A 77 -11.97 -8.55 0.91
CA PRO A 77 -13.02 -8.90 -0.04
C PRO A 77 -12.69 -8.50 -1.48
N TYR A 78 -12.13 -7.31 -1.71
CA TYR A 78 -11.77 -6.85 -3.06
C TYR A 78 -10.72 -7.74 -3.71
N ILE A 79 -9.75 -8.23 -2.92
CA ILE A 79 -8.71 -9.16 -3.39
C ILE A 79 -9.32 -10.52 -3.72
N LYS A 80 -10.17 -11.05 -2.83
CA LYS A 80 -10.77 -12.39 -3.00
C LYS A 80 -11.70 -12.49 -4.20
N THR A 81 -12.31 -11.38 -4.60
CA THR A 81 -13.27 -11.33 -5.72
C THR A 81 -12.68 -10.77 -7.01
N ASP A 82 -11.37 -10.43 -7.04
CA ASP A 82 -10.73 -9.64 -8.11
C ASP A 82 -11.60 -8.44 -8.52
N SER A 83 -12.04 -7.69 -7.51
CA SER A 83 -12.95 -6.54 -7.69
C SER A 83 -12.39 -5.55 -8.71
N SER A 84 -13.27 -4.95 -9.51
CA SER A 84 -12.91 -3.86 -10.43
C SER A 84 -12.25 -2.67 -9.72
N LEU A 85 -12.54 -2.46 -8.43
CA LEU A 85 -11.85 -1.44 -7.61
C LEU A 85 -10.34 -1.66 -7.53
N LEU A 86 -9.84 -2.89 -7.71
CA LEU A 86 -8.41 -3.15 -7.78
C LEU A 86 -7.74 -2.54 -9.01
N TYR A 87 -8.50 -2.13 -10.02
CA TYR A 87 -7.99 -1.60 -11.28
C TYR A 87 -8.21 -0.09 -11.42
N ASP A 88 -8.82 0.57 -10.43
CA ASP A 88 -9.08 2.00 -10.41
C ASP A 88 -8.57 2.60 -9.09
N TYR A 89 -7.46 3.33 -9.19
CA TYR A 89 -6.80 3.90 -8.02
C TYR A 89 -7.63 5.00 -7.36
N SER A 90 -8.33 5.81 -8.16
CA SER A 90 -9.10 6.94 -7.65
C SER A 90 -10.35 6.46 -6.93
N CYS A 91 -11.05 5.47 -7.49
CA CYS A 91 -12.20 4.86 -6.84
C CYS A 91 -11.82 4.12 -5.56
N PHE A 92 -10.70 3.38 -5.56
CA PHE A 92 -10.22 2.71 -4.35
C PHE A 92 -9.87 3.69 -3.22
N LEU A 93 -9.20 4.80 -3.55
CA LEU A 93 -8.93 5.87 -2.58
C LEU A 93 -10.21 6.54 -2.07
N ASN A 94 -11.22 6.70 -2.93
CA ASN A 94 -12.51 7.25 -2.49
C ASN A 94 -13.18 6.34 -1.47
N GLU A 95 -13.27 5.04 -1.77
CA GLU A 95 -13.84 4.05 -0.83
C GLU A 95 -13.06 4.02 0.49
N MET A 96 -11.72 4.10 0.44
CA MET A 96 -10.89 4.20 1.64
C MET A 96 -11.22 5.44 2.48
N LYS A 97 -11.49 6.59 1.84
CA LYS A 97 -11.89 7.82 2.54
C LYS A 97 -13.29 7.74 3.11
N GLU A 98 -14.21 7.05 2.46
CA GLU A 98 -15.55 6.83 3.00
C GLU A 98 -15.50 5.90 4.23
N GLU A 99 -14.72 4.81 4.17
CA GLU A 99 -14.63 3.85 5.29
C GLU A 99 -13.83 4.39 6.49
N PHE A 100 -12.73 5.11 6.25
CA PHE A 100 -11.80 5.54 7.31
C PHE A 100 -11.73 7.06 7.53
N GLY A 101 -12.47 7.85 6.76
CA GLY A 101 -12.54 9.30 6.94
C GLY A 101 -13.62 9.73 7.94
N LEU A 102 -13.85 11.05 8.03
CA LEU A 102 -14.76 11.72 8.98
C LEU A 102 -16.27 11.41 8.80
N GLY A 103 -16.63 10.26 8.22
CA GLY A 103 -18.00 9.76 8.09
C GLY A 103 -18.15 8.25 8.34
N GLY A 104 -17.06 7.52 8.61
CA GLY A 104 -17.07 6.07 8.77
C GLY A 104 -17.25 5.62 10.23
N GLY A 105 -18.49 5.60 10.72
CA GLY A 105 -18.89 5.02 12.02
C GLY A 105 -20.41 4.97 12.14
#